data_AF-A0A3P7M5X2-F1
#
_entry.id   AF-A0A3P7M5X2-F1
#
_cell.length_a   1.000
_cell.length_b   1.000
_cell.length_c   1.000
_cell.angle_alpha   90.00
_cell.angle_beta   90.00
_cell.angle_gamma   90.00
#
_symmetry.space_group_name_H-M   'P 1'
#
loop_
_entity.id
_entity.type
_entity.pdbx_description
1 polymer ?
#
loop_
_entity_poly.entity_id
_entity_poly.type
_entity_poly.pdbx_seq_one_letter_code
_entity_poly.pdbx_strand_id
1 'polypeptide(L)'
;MSVDPKFANLPWIATDEPDFYESCDLPEADQKKDEADVEQMLPKEIEQISLSASDAHKRFETCKVDSKNADFSDNIATAGKVGYAVESSEYLSVSLTALIRMS
;
A
#
# COMPACT_ATOMS: atom_id res chain seq x y z
N MET A 1 8.04 -51.99 -4.94
CA MET A 1 8.85 -51.82 -3.73
C MET A 1 8.76 -53.13 -2.96
N SER A 2 9.88 -53.78 -2.62
CA SER A 2 9.85 -55.02 -1.82
C SER A 2 9.74 -54.63 -0.35
N VAL A 3 8.74 -55.16 0.36
CA VAL A 3 8.56 -54.90 1.79
C VAL A 3 9.71 -55.55 2.56
N ASP A 4 10.37 -54.83 3.46
CA ASP A 4 11.41 -55.41 4.30
C ASP A 4 10.78 -56.56 5.14
N PRO A 5 11.38 -57.77 5.12
CA PRO A 5 10.87 -58.92 5.88
C PRO A 5 10.70 -58.64 7.38
N LYS A 6 11.38 -57.63 7.94
CA LYS A 6 11.20 -57.18 9.33
C LYS A 6 9.80 -56.61 9.59
N PHE A 7 9.15 -56.01 8.60
CA PHE A 7 7.87 -55.30 8.76
C PHE A 7 6.68 -55.99 8.07
N ALA A 8 6.91 -57.05 7.29
CA ALA A 8 5.92 -57.69 6.42
C ALA A 8 4.66 -58.26 7.12
N ASN A 9 4.74 -58.61 8.40
CA ASN A 9 3.64 -59.25 9.15
C ASN A 9 3.07 -58.37 10.28
N LEU A 10 3.49 -57.10 10.37
CA LEU A 10 3.06 -56.21 11.45
C LEU A 10 1.81 -55.43 11.01
N PRO A 11 0.69 -55.56 11.73
CA PRO A 11 -0.50 -54.77 11.42
C PRO A 11 -0.25 -53.29 11.76
N TRP A 12 -0.89 -52.38 11.02
CA TRP A 12 -0.80 -50.92 11.18
C TRP A 12 0.57 -50.27 10.90
N ILE A 13 1.49 -50.95 10.21
CA ILE A 13 2.69 -50.30 9.68
C ILE A 13 2.38 -49.72 8.30
N ALA A 14 2.71 -48.45 8.11
CA ALA A 14 2.62 -47.79 6.82
C ALA A 14 3.67 -48.38 5.86
N THR A 15 3.22 -48.98 4.77
CA THR A 15 4.08 -49.59 3.74
C THR A 15 4.25 -48.73 2.50
N ASP A 16 3.38 -47.74 2.32
CA ASP A 16 3.29 -46.90 1.11
C ASP A 16 3.57 -45.42 1.39
N GLU A 17 4.05 -45.11 2.59
CA GLU A 17 4.46 -43.75 2.96
C GLU A 17 5.95 -43.54 2.65
N PRO A 18 6.36 -42.33 2.26
CA PRO A 18 7.76 -42.02 2.08
C PRO A 18 8.50 -41.98 3.43
N ASP A 19 9.68 -42.59 3.50
CA ASP A 19 10.52 -42.58 4.71
C ASP A 19 11.04 -41.17 5.05
N PHE A 20 11.13 -40.29 4.04
CA PHE A 20 11.61 -38.91 4.18
C PHE A 20 10.56 -37.93 3.63
N TYR A 21 10.30 -36.89 4.42
CA TYR A 21 9.48 -35.75 4.01
C TYR A 21 10.39 -34.54 3.88
N GLU A 22 10.81 -34.26 2.66
CA GLU A 22 11.61 -33.09 2.32
C GLU A 22 10.72 -32.02 1.68
N SER A 23 11.07 -30.75 1.87
CA SER A 23 10.40 -29.68 1.16
C SER A 23 10.84 -29.67 -0.31
N CYS A 24 9.90 -29.44 -1.21
CA CYS A 24 10.19 -29.25 -2.63
C CYS A 24 10.65 -27.81 -2.92
N ASP A 25 11.49 -27.24 -2.05
CA ASP A 25 11.91 -25.85 -2.16
C ASP A 25 12.95 -25.69 -3.26
N LEU A 26 12.78 -24.65 -4.07
CA LEU A 26 13.80 -24.22 -5.03
C LEU A 26 14.97 -23.57 -4.28
N PRO A 27 16.20 -23.62 -4.83
CA PRO A 27 17.33 -22.89 -4.26
C PRO A 27 17.03 -21.39 -4.24
N GLU A 28 17.55 -20.66 -3.25
CA GLU A 28 17.30 -19.22 -3.03
C GLU A 28 17.47 -18.37 -4.31
N ALA A 29 18.46 -18.70 -5.14
CA ALA A 29 18.71 -17.99 -6.39
C ALA A 29 17.53 -18.07 -7.39
N ASP A 30 16.77 -19.17 -7.34
CA ASP A 30 15.63 -19.47 -8.22
C ASP A 30 14.28 -19.21 -7.54
N GLN A 31 14.27 -18.66 -6.32
CA GLN A 31 13.05 -18.28 -5.59
C GLN A 31 12.55 -16.87 -5.94
N LYS A 32 13.29 -16.11 -6.75
CA LYS A 32 12.86 -14.79 -7.21
C LYS A 32 11.59 -14.94 -8.05
N LYS A 33 10.49 -14.44 -7.52
CA LYS A 33 9.27 -14.22 -8.28
C LYS A 33 9.46 -13.01 -9.18
N ASP A 34 9.07 -13.13 -10.44
CA ASP A 34 9.05 -12.01 -11.36
C ASP A 34 8.16 -10.89 -10.80
N GLU A 35 8.55 -9.63 -11.03
CA GLU A 35 7.85 -8.45 -10.51
C GLU A 35 6.35 -8.44 -10.91
N ALA A 36 6.01 -9.06 -12.04
CA ALA A 36 4.65 -9.25 -12.53
C ALA A 36 3.78 -10.19 -11.65
N ASP A 37 4.41 -11.08 -10.88
CA ASP A 37 3.72 -12.00 -9.97
C ASP A 37 3.40 -11.33 -8.62
N VAL A 38 4.18 -10.30 -8.27
CA VAL A 38 3.94 -9.46 -7.08
C VAL A 38 2.70 -8.57 -7.27
N GLU A 39 2.49 -8.02 -8.46
CA GLU A 39 1.27 -7.25 -8.78
C GLU A 39 0.00 -8.10 -8.67
N GLN A 40 0.07 -9.40 -8.97
CA GLN A 40 -1.05 -10.33 -8.83
C GLN A 40 -1.34 -10.74 -7.37
N MET A 41 -0.38 -10.57 -6.46
CA MET A 41 -0.57 -10.80 -5.02
C MET A 41 -1.14 -9.58 -4.28
N LEU A 42 -1.28 -8.43 -4.95
CA LEU A 42 -1.88 -7.26 -4.33
C LEU A 42 -3.38 -7.47 -4.10
N PRO A 43 -3.92 -7.05 -2.94
CA PRO A 43 -5.34 -7.16 -2.65
C PRO A 43 -6.18 -6.39 -3.66
N LYS A 44 -7.27 -6.99 -4.12
CA LYS A 44 -8.15 -6.43 -5.17
C LYS A 44 -8.90 -5.19 -4.71
N GLU A 45 -8.97 -4.97 -3.40
CA GLU A 45 -9.63 -3.84 -2.75
C GLU A 45 -8.78 -2.55 -2.75
N ILE A 46 -7.49 -2.64 -3.11
CA ILE A 46 -6.59 -1.49 -3.19
C ILE A 46 -6.42 -1.07 -4.65
N GLU A 47 -6.80 0.17 -4.97
CA GLU A 47 -6.55 0.76 -6.28
C GLU A 47 -5.08 1.20 -6.40
N GLN A 48 -4.40 0.75 -7.47
CA GLN A 48 -3.06 1.18 -7.81
C GLN A 48 -3.12 2.30 -8.85
N ILE A 49 -2.68 3.51 -8.47
CA ILE A 49 -2.70 4.68 -9.34
C ILE A 49 -1.31 4.90 -9.92
N SER A 50 -1.19 4.90 -11.25
CA SER A 50 0.04 5.27 -11.94
C SER A 50 0.26 6.78 -11.83
N LEU A 51 1.26 7.19 -11.04
CA LEU A 51 1.66 8.58 -10.88
C LEU A 51 2.90 8.87 -11.73
N SER A 52 2.81 9.87 -12.61
CA SER A 52 3.98 10.38 -13.33
C SER A 52 4.47 11.67 -12.67
N ALA A 53 5.78 11.76 -12.42
CA ALA A 53 6.38 12.96 -11.84
C ALA A 53 6.21 14.19 -12.76
N SER A 54 6.28 13.97 -14.08
CA SER A 54 6.13 15.03 -15.08
C SER A 54 4.72 15.61 -15.12
N ASP A 55 3.68 14.79 -15.04
CA ASP A 55 2.31 15.30 -15.11
C ASP A 55 1.88 15.90 -13.77
N ALA A 56 2.35 15.32 -12.65
CA ALA A 56 2.17 15.93 -11.34
C ALA A 56 2.81 17.32 -11.28
N HIS A 57 4.05 17.47 -11.76
CA HIS A 57 4.71 18.77 -11.81
C HIS A 57 3.92 19.79 -12.63
N LYS A 58 3.54 19.43 -13.87
CA LYS A 58 2.73 20.31 -14.74
C LYS A 58 1.41 20.73 -14.11
N ARG A 59 0.77 19.86 -13.33
CA ARG A 59 -0.51 20.17 -12.64
C ARG A 59 -0.35 21.23 -11.56
N PHE A 60 0.77 21.24 -10.84
CA PHE A 60 1.00 22.15 -9.72
C PHE A 60 1.94 23.31 -10.03
N GLU A 61 2.50 23.38 -11.24
CA GLU A 61 3.47 24.39 -11.65
C GLU A 61 2.96 25.84 -11.48
N THR A 62 1.66 26.06 -11.68
CA THR A 62 1.02 27.37 -11.56
C THR A 62 0.49 27.65 -10.15
N CYS A 63 0.44 26.64 -9.28
CA CYS A 63 -0.07 26.78 -7.92
C CYS A 63 0.97 27.47 -7.05
N LYS A 64 0.59 28.61 -6.45
CA LYS A 64 1.41 29.35 -5.49
C LYS A 64 0.79 29.31 -4.10
N VAL A 65 1.65 29.20 -3.09
CA VAL A 65 1.27 29.18 -1.68
C VAL A 65 1.91 30.35 -0.95
N ASP A 66 1.13 31.06 -0.14
CA ASP A 66 1.63 32.10 0.75
C ASP A 66 1.89 31.51 2.14
N SER A 67 3.06 31.83 2.70
CA SER A 67 3.53 31.36 4.00
C SER A 67 3.53 32.46 5.07
N LYS A 68 3.19 33.72 4.73
CA LYS A 68 3.35 34.87 5.63
C LYS A 68 2.61 34.74 6.97
N ASN A 69 1.48 34.04 7.00
CA ASN A 69 0.66 33.88 8.20
C ASN A 69 0.41 32.41 8.56
N ALA A 70 1.27 31.49 8.08
CA ALA A 70 1.14 30.08 8.35
C ALA A 70 1.61 29.76 9.78
N ASP A 71 0.68 29.36 10.65
CA ASP A 71 0.98 28.93 12.03
C ASP A 71 0.47 27.50 12.29
N PHE A 72 1.38 26.58 12.59
CA PHE A 72 1.10 25.18 12.92
C PHE A 72 1.40 24.84 14.39
N SER A 73 1.78 25.83 15.20
CA SER A 73 2.15 25.61 16.61
C SER A 73 0.93 25.29 17.48
N ASP A 74 1.15 24.66 18.63
CA ASP A 74 0.08 24.36 19.61
C ASP A 74 -0.36 25.57 20.46
N ASN A 75 0.08 26.78 20.12
CA ASN A 75 -0.27 27.98 20.88
C ASN A 75 -1.78 28.29 20.75
N ILE A 76 -2.54 28.36 21.85
CA ILE A 76 -3.99 28.65 21.78
C ILE A 76 -4.18 30.17 21.56
N ALA A 77 -4.28 30.57 20.29
CA ALA A 77 -4.66 31.93 19.89
C ALA A 77 -6.19 32.06 19.76
N THR A 78 -6.72 33.26 20.02
CA THR A 78 -8.16 33.58 19.93
C THR A 78 -8.71 33.58 18.51
N ALA A 79 -7.85 33.77 17.50
CA ALA A 79 -8.19 33.58 16.09
C ALA A 79 -7.74 32.17 15.65
N GLY A 80 -8.59 31.46 14.92
CA GLY A 80 -8.28 30.14 14.40
C GLY A 80 -7.01 30.16 13.55
N LYS A 81 -6.15 29.16 13.75
CA LYS A 81 -4.90 29.04 13.02
C LYS A 81 -5.15 28.61 11.59
N VAL A 82 -4.46 29.25 10.66
CA VAL A 82 -4.46 28.89 9.25
C VAL A 82 -3.01 28.57 8.88
N GLY A 83 -2.81 27.45 8.19
CA GLY A 83 -1.51 27.07 7.63
C GLY A 83 -1.22 27.88 6.36
N TYR A 84 -0.77 27.19 5.31
CA TYR A 84 -0.56 27.83 4.02
C TYR A 84 -1.88 28.31 3.41
N ALA A 85 -1.90 29.55 2.93
CA ALA A 85 -3.00 30.08 2.15
C ALA A 85 -2.70 29.87 0.66
N VAL A 86 -3.65 29.31 -0.08
CA VAL A 86 -3.52 29.11 -1.53
C VAL A 86 -4.02 30.35 -2.25
N GLU A 87 -3.20 30.93 -3.12
CA GLU A 87 -3.55 32.10 -3.95
C GLU A 87 -4.31 31.69 -5.23
N SER A 88 -5.18 30.68 -5.17
CA SER A 88 -5.95 30.21 -6.32
C SER A 88 -7.42 30.60 -6.21
N SER A 89 -7.88 31.36 -7.21
CA SER A 89 -9.27 31.81 -7.37
C SER A 89 -10.29 30.66 -7.38
N GLU A 90 -9.90 29.47 -7.82
CA GLU A 90 -10.82 28.33 -8.01
C GLU A 90 -11.20 27.69 -6.66
N TYR A 91 -10.27 27.70 -5.69
CA TYR A 91 -10.44 27.11 -4.36
C TYR A 91 -11.05 28.08 -3.32
N LEU A 92 -11.13 29.38 -3.61
CA LEU A 92 -11.83 30.36 -2.77
C LEU A 92 -13.36 30.20 -2.82
N SER A 93 -13.89 29.51 -3.84
CA SER A 93 -15.33 29.34 -4.07
C SER A 93 -16.02 28.40 -3.06
N VAL A 94 -15.28 27.49 -2.40
CA VAL A 94 -15.87 26.51 -1.48
C VAL A 94 -16.07 27.07 -0.07
N SER A 95 -15.22 28.01 0.36
CA SER A 95 -15.28 28.58 1.71
C SER A 95 -16.36 29.67 1.87
N LEU A 96 -16.62 30.48 0.83
CA LEU A 96 -17.65 31.52 0.89
C LEU A 96 -19.08 30.99 0.72
N THR A 97 -19.27 29.90 -0.05
CA THR A 97 -20.60 29.35 -0.31
C THR A 97 -21.20 28.65 0.92
N ALA A 98 -20.37 28.13 1.83
CA ALA A 98 -20.82 27.53 3.08
C ALA A 98 -21.40 28.56 4.06
N LEU A 99 -20.90 29.81 4.05
CA LEU A 99 -21.35 30.84 4.99
C LEU A 99 -22.70 31.47 4.60
N ILE A 100 -23.01 31.54 3.30
CA ILE A 100 -24.24 32.19 2.81
C ILE A 100 -25.46 31.27 2.96
N ARG A 101 -25.28 29.95 3.12
CA ARG A 101 -26.39 28.99 3.28
C ARG A 101 -26.86 28.79 4.73
N MET A 102 -26.24 29.49 5.69
CA MET A 102 -26.52 29.37 7.13
C MET A 102 -27.11 30.65 7.75
N SER A 103 -27.64 31.58 6.94
CA SER A 103 -28.39 32.76 7.41
C SER A 103 -29.83 32.79 6.91
#